data_AF-A0AAP5I2Q4-F1
#
_entry.id   AF-A0AAP5I2Q4-F1
#
_cell.length_a   1.000
_cell.length_b   1.000
_cell.length_c   1.000
_cell.angle_alpha   90.00
_cell.angle_beta   90.00
_cell.angle_gamma   90.00
#
_symmetry.space_group_name_H-M   'P 1'
#
loop_
_entity.id
_entity.type
_entity.pdbx_description
1 polymer ?
#
loop_
_entity_poly.entity_id
_entity_poly.type
_entity_poly.pdbx_seq_one_letter_code
_entity_poly.pdbx_strand_id
1 'polypeptide(L)'
;MNRSKVSELLWVKPEAKFRFEERGVTVADPLSQLINEVGIPTLRNAQTPLEEAVFLLQIAAEVEHALLVQYLYAVYSLDVTVAGDQLRTIIKIAEQEMGHLLTVQNLLLFIRHGLHFDRGDLKPDNELDPFPFVLEPLTKSSLAKYVAAEMPIIDDTNPLKAEVDKIAEEAKVAAMGQAVHRVGLIYAKIYWLFQESDTPEGAWLLNHDGFPSGFHLSSEDFESATVLSSIQADELEWRASSAESLHIDPVTSRQEALTAIDTIARQGEGLTDQNNSHFQKFLTIYRQLANSSSPFSLEVPTYPNTLEQPQTNPDLEKGRITNPTSRLWAKLFNSRYHILLLAIAQSLSLDKSTEPTNNLRKELIGWAFEEMNNTVKSIAKKLTKLPRKIPSQTDVFAGAPFELPEEVLPVKKLDQWQLQKTLLAESNQLIDKLKQQSDLDPIGRGLLAQIKQLNDRRTATIEAQIQASSTP
;
A
#
# COMPACT_ATOMS: atom_id res chain seq x y z
N MET A 1 14.73 -0.18 14.81
CA MET A 1 13.37 -0.40 15.36
C MET A 1 12.49 -0.90 14.23
N ASN A 2 11.49 -1.76 14.49
CA ASN A 2 10.54 -2.16 13.45
C ASN A 2 9.61 -0.96 13.17
N ARG A 3 9.50 -0.53 11.91
CA ARG A 3 8.63 0.59 11.52
C ARG A 3 7.16 0.21 11.51
N SER A 4 6.88 -1.08 11.27
CA SER A 4 5.52 -1.55 11.08
C SER A 4 4.76 -1.73 12.38
N LYS A 5 3.56 -1.14 12.40
CA LYS A 5 2.57 -1.30 13.48
C LYS A 5 1.93 -2.67 13.52
N VAL A 6 1.99 -3.44 12.42
CA VAL A 6 1.45 -4.80 12.35
C VAL A 6 2.04 -5.72 13.42
N SER A 7 3.32 -5.55 13.76
CA SER A 7 3.98 -6.36 14.80
C SER A 7 3.46 -6.13 16.23
N GLU A 8 2.72 -5.04 16.46
CA GLU A 8 2.09 -4.72 17.74
C GLU A 8 0.62 -5.22 17.80
N LEU A 9 0.07 -5.71 16.67
CA LEU A 9 -1.32 -6.14 16.53
C LEU A 9 -1.58 -7.47 17.24
N LEU A 10 -2.67 -7.56 18.00
CA LEU A 10 -3.15 -8.80 18.58
C LEU A 10 -4.49 -9.21 17.96
N TRP A 11 -4.71 -10.52 17.88
CA TRP A 11 -5.99 -11.11 17.52
C TRP A 11 -6.62 -11.73 18.76
N VAL A 12 -7.68 -11.12 19.28
CA VAL A 12 -8.33 -11.52 20.53
C VAL A 12 -9.65 -12.22 20.22
N LYS A 13 -9.77 -13.49 20.58
CA LYS A 13 -11.02 -14.23 20.41
C LYS A 13 -12.08 -13.75 21.41
N PRO A 14 -13.35 -13.62 20.99
CA PRO A 14 -14.41 -13.23 21.90
C PRO A 14 -14.62 -14.28 23.00
N GLU A 15 -15.00 -13.84 24.21
CA GLU A 15 -15.23 -14.73 25.36
C GLU A 15 -16.42 -15.69 25.14
N ALA A 16 -17.41 -15.26 24.35
CA ALA A 16 -18.54 -16.05 23.90
C ALA A 16 -18.57 -16.11 22.36
N LYS A 17 -19.22 -17.15 21.79
CA LYS A 17 -19.38 -17.26 20.33
C LYS A 17 -20.14 -16.04 19.80
N PHE A 18 -19.46 -15.22 19.00
CA PHE A 18 -20.03 -14.07 18.32
C PHE A 18 -21.06 -14.52 17.26
N ARG A 19 -22.19 -13.81 17.17
CA ARG A 19 -23.25 -14.03 16.19
C ARG A 19 -23.82 -12.68 15.76
N PHE A 20 -23.79 -12.42 14.48
CA PHE A 20 -24.42 -11.26 13.88
C PHE A 20 -25.91 -11.54 13.70
N GLU A 21 -26.76 -10.75 14.36
CA GLU A 21 -28.22 -10.87 14.23
C GLU A 21 -28.74 -9.94 13.13
N GLU A 22 -28.77 -10.41 11.89
CA GLU A 22 -29.48 -9.71 10.82
C GLU A 22 -30.99 -10.04 10.94
N ARG A 23 -31.77 -9.09 11.51
CA ARG A 23 -33.24 -9.11 11.63
C ARG A 23 -33.86 -10.52 11.83
N GLY A 24 -33.66 -11.12 13.00
CA GLY A 24 -34.49 -12.24 13.47
C GLY A 24 -34.34 -13.57 12.72
N VAL A 25 -33.32 -13.72 11.88
CA VAL A 25 -32.94 -15.03 11.31
C VAL A 25 -31.51 -15.33 11.73
N THR A 26 -31.34 -16.39 12.54
CA THR A 26 -30.02 -16.96 12.85
C THR A 26 -29.49 -17.70 11.62
N VAL A 27 -29.00 -16.95 10.62
CA VAL A 27 -28.12 -17.51 9.59
C VAL A 27 -26.69 -17.46 10.12
N ALA A 28 -25.86 -18.43 9.75
CA ALA A 28 -24.42 -18.34 10.00
C ALA A 28 -23.88 -17.14 9.19
N ASP A 29 -23.68 -16.01 9.86
CA ASP A 29 -23.11 -14.83 9.25
C ASP A 29 -21.60 -15.04 9.01
N PRO A 30 -21.09 -14.80 7.79
CA PRO A 30 -19.70 -15.02 7.45
C PRO A 30 -18.71 -14.21 8.32
N LEU A 31 -19.03 -12.97 8.68
CA LEU A 31 -18.21 -12.14 9.57
C LEU A 31 -18.12 -12.76 10.97
N SER A 32 -19.22 -13.35 11.43
CA SER A 32 -19.30 -14.02 12.70
C SER A 32 -18.41 -15.24 12.78
N GLN A 33 -18.40 -16.05 11.72
CA GLN A 33 -17.51 -17.18 11.62
C GLN A 33 -16.04 -16.74 11.66
N LEU A 34 -15.70 -15.71 10.89
CA LEU A 34 -14.33 -15.20 10.80
C LEU A 34 -13.83 -14.64 12.14
N ILE A 35 -14.65 -13.87 12.86
CA ILE A 35 -14.31 -13.34 14.19
C ILE A 35 -14.11 -14.49 15.20
N ASN A 36 -14.94 -15.54 15.16
CA ASN A 36 -14.77 -16.69 16.05
C ASN A 36 -13.51 -17.52 15.72
N GLU A 37 -13.16 -17.62 14.44
CA GLU A 37 -11.99 -18.37 13.97
C GLU A 37 -10.67 -17.65 14.27
N VAL A 38 -10.60 -16.36 13.92
CA VAL A 38 -9.38 -15.55 13.92
C VAL A 38 -9.26 -14.68 15.18
N GLY A 39 -10.36 -14.09 15.63
CA GLY A 39 -10.39 -13.07 16.69
C GLY A 39 -10.50 -11.65 16.15
N ILE A 40 -10.68 -10.68 17.04
CA ILE A 40 -10.80 -9.26 16.72
C ILE A 40 -9.41 -8.60 16.80
N PRO A 41 -9.05 -7.75 15.81
CA PRO A 41 -7.80 -7.01 15.85
C PRO A 41 -7.83 -5.97 16.97
N THR A 42 -6.84 -5.98 17.84
CA THR A 42 -6.79 -5.13 19.04
C THR A 42 -5.36 -4.71 19.37
N LEU A 43 -5.19 -3.48 19.85
CA LEU A 43 -3.93 -3.00 20.41
C LEU A 43 -3.77 -3.53 21.84
N ARG A 44 -2.62 -4.15 22.16
CA ARG A 44 -2.34 -4.86 23.44
C ARG A 44 -2.72 -4.10 24.72
N ASN A 45 -2.75 -2.77 24.70
CA ASN A 45 -3.08 -1.94 25.86
C ASN A 45 -3.83 -0.64 25.50
N ALA A 46 -4.66 -0.62 24.44
CA ALA A 46 -5.44 0.60 24.14
C ALA A 46 -6.24 1.06 25.36
N GLN A 47 -6.08 2.32 25.76
CA GLN A 47 -6.83 2.92 26.87
C GLN A 47 -8.08 3.65 26.38
N THR A 48 -8.08 4.08 25.11
CA THR A 48 -9.19 4.86 24.52
C THR A 48 -9.56 4.37 23.12
N PRO A 49 -10.81 4.61 22.68
CA PRO A 49 -11.22 4.36 21.30
C PRO A 49 -10.37 5.10 20.26
N LEU A 50 -9.90 6.31 20.58
CA LEU A 50 -9.04 7.10 19.72
C LEU A 50 -7.67 6.44 19.50
N GLU A 51 -7.02 5.97 20.58
CA GLU A 51 -5.74 5.25 20.48
C GLU A 51 -5.88 3.99 19.62
N GLU A 52 -6.97 3.23 19.80
CA GLU A 52 -7.23 2.02 19.02
C GLU A 52 -7.53 2.37 17.55
N ALA A 53 -8.31 3.41 17.28
CA ALA A 53 -8.64 3.85 15.92
C ALA A 53 -7.41 4.34 15.17
N VAL A 54 -6.56 5.16 15.79
CA VAL A 54 -5.28 5.62 15.21
C VAL A 54 -4.41 4.42 14.86
N PHE A 55 -4.24 3.49 15.80
CA PHE A 55 -3.40 2.31 15.58
C PHE A 55 -3.91 1.43 14.42
N LEU A 56 -5.21 1.16 14.37
CA LEU A 56 -5.79 0.34 13.31
C LEU A 56 -5.79 1.04 11.95
N LEU A 57 -6.01 2.35 11.90
CA LEU A 57 -5.88 3.13 10.66
C LEU A 57 -4.43 3.21 10.17
N GLN A 58 -3.44 3.26 11.07
CA GLN A 58 -2.03 3.15 10.70
C GLN A 58 -1.74 1.77 10.09
N ILE A 59 -2.23 0.69 10.70
CA ILE A 59 -2.12 -0.66 10.13
C ILE A 59 -2.80 -0.74 8.76
N ALA A 60 -4.02 -0.21 8.63
CA ALA A 60 -4.72 -0.17 7.35
C ALA A 60 -3.89 0.55 6.29
N ALA A 61 -3.35 1.73 6.59
CA ALA A 61 -2.45 2.45 5.68
C ALA A 61 -1.21 1.63 5.28
N GLU A 62 -0.59 0.92 6.24
CA GLU A 62 0.55 0.04 5.96
C GLU A 62 0.17 -1.12 5.03
N VAL A 63 -1.02 -1.69 5.20
CA VAL A 63 -1.56 -2.78 4.38
C VAL A 63 -1.87 -2.30 2.96
N GLU A 64 -2.63 -1.20 2.81
CA GLU A 64 -2.95 -0.62 1.49
C GLU A 64 -1.66 -0.29 0.73
N HIS A 65 -0.68 0.31 1.43
CA HIS A 65 0.61 0.64 0.85
C HIS A 65 1.42 -0.62 0.49
N ALA A 66 1.40 -1.66 1.32
CA ALA A 66 2.07 -2.92 1.06
C ALA A 66 1.48 -3.62 -0.18
N LEU A 67 0.16 -3.79 -0.25
CA LEU A 67 -0.54 -4.42 -1.37
C LEU A 67 -0.29 -3.67 -2.68
N LEU A 68 -0.41 -2.34 -2.66
CA LEU A 68 -0.07 -1.48 -3.80
C LEU A 68 1.32 -1.81 -4.36
N VAL A 69 2.33 -1.86 -3.49
CA VAL A 69 3.72 -2.07 -3.92
C VAL A 69 3.95 -3.51 -4.38
N GLN A 70 3.32 -4.50 -3.74
CA GLN A 70 3.36 -5.89 -4.18
C GLN A 70 2.76 -6.05 -5.58
N TYR A 71 1.60 -5.43 -5.84
CA TYR A 71 0.94 -5.46 -7.15
C TYR A 71 1.78 -4.78 -8.22
N LEU A 72 2.40 -3.64 -7.92
CA LEU A 72 3.34 -2.99 -8.84
C LEU A 72 4.56 -3.85 -9.13
N TYR A 73 5.15 -4.48 -8.11
CA TYR A 73 6.30 -5.36 -8.31
C TYR A 73 5.95 -6.57 -9.17
N ALA A 74 4.81 -7.20 -8.90
CA ALA A 74 4.31 -8.31 -9.71
C ALA A 74 4.09 -7.88 -11.17
N VAL A 75 3.53 -6.70 -11.40
CA VAL A 75 3.43 -6.09 -12.73
C VAL A 75 4.80 -5.87 -13.38
N TYR A 76 5.77 -5.34 -12.65
CA TYR A 76 7.11 -5.09 -13.20
C TYR A 76 7.87 -6.37 -13.50
N SER A 77 7.52 -7.47 -12.87
CA SER A 77 8.08 -8.79 -13.16
C SER A 77 7.56 -9.41 -14.45
N LEU A 78 6.50 -8.87 -15.08
CA LEU A 78 5.90 -9.46 -16.27
C LEU A 78 6.73 -9.23 -17.54
N ASP A 79 6.81 -10.27 -18.36
CA ASP A 79 7.19 -10.13 -19.77
C ASP A 79 6.02 -9.51 -20.54
N VAL A 80 6.17 -8.22 -20.85
CA VAL A 80 5.18 -7.42 -21.59
C VAL A 80 4.90 -7.92 -23.01
N THR A 81 5.71 -8.83 -23.55
CA THR A 81 5.43 -9.47 -24.85
C THR A 81 4.34 -10.55 -24.74
N VAL A 82 4.08 -11.03 -23.53
CA VAL A 82 3.12 -12.12 -23.24
C VAL A 82 1.97 -11.63 -22.34
N ALA A 83 2.22 -10.64 -21.48
CA ALA A 83 1.22 -10.06 -20.59
C ALA A 83 0.27 -9.11 -21.34
N GLY A 84 -0.90 -9.62 -21.73
CA GLY A 84 -1.97 -8.87 -22.41
C GLY A 84 -2.75 -7.95 -21.46
N ASP A 85 -4.07 -8.09 -21.42
CA ASP A 85 -4.96 -7.23 -20.62
C ASP A 85 -4.74 -7.36 -19.09
N GLN A 86 -4.16 -8.46 -18.63
CA GLN A 86 -3.86 -8.71 -17.21
C GLN A 86 -2.96 -7.62 -16.61
N LEU A 87 -1.96 -7.17 -17.38
CA LEU A 87 -1.06 -6.09 -16.98
C LEU A 87 -1.84 -4.80 -16.66
N ARG A 88 -2.80 -4.45 -17.53
CA ARG A 88 -3.62 -3.25 -17.35
C ARG A 88 -4.52 -3.39 -16.14
N THR A 89 -5.09 -4.57 -15.92
CA THR A 89 -5.96 -4.84 -14.76
C THR A 89 -5.21 -4.71 -13.45
N ILE A 90 -4.03 -5.32 -13.29
CA ILE A 90 -3.27 -5.25 -12.03
C ILE A 90 -2.75 -3.82 -11.78
N ILE A 91 -2.34 -3.08 -12.82
CA ILE A 91 -1.98 -1.66 -12.67
C ILE A 91 -3.17 -0.85 -12.14
N LYS A 92 -4.37 -1.07 -12.68
CA LYS A 92 -5.57 -0.39 -12.20
C LYS A 92 -5.89 -0.73 -10.74
N ILE A 93 -5.72 -1.99 -10.33
CA ILE A 93 -5.89 -2.37 -8.92
C ILE A 93 -4.87 -1.63 -8.05
N ALA A 94 -3.60 -1.60 -8.44
CA ALA A 94 -2.58 -0.83 -7.71
C ALA A 94 -2.88 0.67 -7.67
N GLU A 95 -3.50 1.25 -8.70
CA GLU A 95 -4.00 2.62 -8.68
C GLU A 95 -5.16 2.75 -7.66
N GLN A 96 -6.08 1.79 -7.61
CA GLN A 96 -7.17 1.75 -6.62
C GLN A 96 -6.65 1.66 -5.17
N GLU A 97 -5.62 0.86 -4.89
CA GLU A 97 -4.97 0.83 -3.57
C GLU A 97 -4.37 2.19 -3.17
N MET A 98 -3.93 3.00 -4.14
CA MET A 98 -3.46 4.36 -3.84
C MET A 98 -4.63 5.23 -3.38
N GLY A 99 -5.81 5.04 -3.98
CA GLY A 99 -7.04 5.69 -3.55
C GLY A 99 -7.43 5.30 -2.12
N HIS A 100 -7.40 4.01 -1.82
CA HIS A 100 -7.63 3.50 -0.47
C HIS A 100 -6.66 4.11 0.53
N LEU A 101 -5.36 4.09 0.23
CA LEU A 101 -4.33 4.69 1.07
C LEU A 101 -4.61 6.18 1.35
N LEU A 102 -4.96 6.96 0.33
CA LEU A 102 -5.31 8.38 0.48
C LEU A 102 -6.59 8.59 1.30
N THR A 103 -7.58 7.72 1.14
CA THR A 103 -8.82 7.75 1.95
C THR A 103 -8.53 7.40 3.41
N VAL A 104 -7.64 6.44 3.70
CA VAL A 104 -7.16 6.16 5.05
C VAL A 104 -6.44 7.38 5.65
N GLN A 105 -5.68 8.13 4.84
CA GLN A 105 -5.12 9.40 5.30
C GLN A 105 -6.22 10.42 5.66
N ASN A 106 -7.29 10.52 4.84
CA ASN A 106 -8.42 11.38 5.16
C ASN A 106 -9.10 10.99 6.49
N LEU A 107 -9.23 9.68 6.76
CA LEU A 107 -9.74 9.16 8.03
C LEU A 107 -8.82 9.51 9.22
N LEU A 108 -7.50 9.38 9.07
CA LEU A 108 -6.53 9.80 10.09
C LEU A 108 -6.65 11.30 10.39
N LEU A 109 -6.73 12.14 9.35
CA LEU A 109 -6.94 13.59 9.50
C LEU A 109 -8.28 13.89 10.19
N PHE A 110 -9.34 13.16 9.86
CA PHE A 110 -10.65 13.33 10.46
C PHE A 110 -10.63 13.09 11.98
N ILE A 111 -9.81 12.15 12.47
CA ILE A 111 -9.60 11.92 13.91
C ILE A 111 -8.41 12.71 14.49
N ARG A 112 -8.04 13.82 13.85
CA ARG A 112 -6.97 14.76 14.28
C ARG A 112 -5.58 14.12 14.39
N HIS A 113 -5.33 13.02 13.68
CA HIS A 113 -4.02 12.40 13.61
C HIS A 113 -3.25 12.86 12.37
N GLY A 114 -1.92 12.79 12.44
CA GLY A 114 -1.05 13.03 11.29
C GLY A 114 -1.12 11.91 10.24
N LEU A 115 -0.55 12.18 9.08
CA LEU A 115 -0.43 11.23 7.98
C LEU A 115 0.48 10.05 8.36
N HIS A 116 0.22 8.87 7.80
CA HIS A 116 0.99 7.65 7.97
C HIS A 116 1.22 6.96 6.62
N PHE A 117 2.46 6.98 6.14
CA PHE A 117 2.89 6.38 4.85
C PHE A 117 3.94 5.28 5.01
N ASP A 118 4.20 4.83 6.24
CA ASP A 118 5.07 3.69 6.50
C ASP A 118 4.42 2.37 6.03
N ARG A 119 5.18 1.29 6.12
CA ARG A 119 4.75 -0.10 5.95
C ARG A 119 5.82 -1.06 6.45
N GLY A 120 5.52 -2.36 6.44
CA GLY A 120 6.47 -3.45 6.65
C GLY A 120 7.78 -3.27 5.87
N ASP A 121 8.89 -3.62 6.52
CA ASP A 121 10.19 -3.77 5.87
C ASP A 121 10.22 -5.07 5.06
N LEU A 122 11.15 -5.15 4.09
CA LEU A 122 11.52 -6.41 3.46
C LEU A 122 12.31 -7.27 4.45
N LYS A 123 11.61 -7.91 5.38
CA LYS A 123 12.20 -8.82 6.37
C LYS A 123 11.43 -10.14 6.35
N PRO A 124 12.05 -11.25 5.91
CA PRO A 124 11.39 -12.55 5.88
C PRO A 124 11.13 -13.14 7.27
N ASP A 125 11.80 -12.65 8.32
CA ASP A 125 11.91 -13.32 9.62
C ASP A 125 10.93 -12.83 10.70
N ASN A 126 9.78 -12.27 10.34
CA ASN A 126 8.73 -12.05 11.32
C ASN A 126 7.70 -13.19 11.19
N GLU A 127 8.00 -14.36 11.76
CA GLU A 127 7.09 -15.52 11.82
C GLU A 127 5.73 -15.17 12.47
N LEU A 128 5.69 -14.08 13.24
CA LEU A 128 4.51 -13.53 13.91
C LEU A 128 3.81 -12.43 13.10
N ASP A 129 4.29 -12.10 11.90
CA ASP A 129 3.63 -11.13 11.03
C ASP A 129 2.43 -11.80 10.35
N PRO A 130 1.18 -11.41 10.67
CA PRO A 130 0.02 -11.88 9.93
C PRO A 130 0.03 -11.41 8.46
N PHE A 131 0.83 -10.39 8.11
CA PHE A 131 0.86 -9.76 6.80
C PHE A 131 2.30 -9.49 6.32
N PRO A 132 3.09 -10.54 5.99
CA PRO A 132 4.46 -10.35 5.54
C PRO A 132 4.49 -9.52 4.25
N PHE A 133 5.25 -8.42 4.24
CA PHE A 133 5.50 -7.66 3.03
C PHE A 133 6.51 -8.39 2.14
N VAL A 134 6.00 -9.10 1.12
CA VAL A 134 6.81 -9.92 0.20
C VAL A 134 6.73 -9.39 -1.22
N LEU A 135 7.87 -8.93 -1.75
CA LEU A 135 8.00 -8.63 -3.17
C LEU A 135 8.43 -9.89 -3.91
N GLU A 136 7.54 -10.42 -4.72
CA GLU A 136 7.76 -11.63 -5.51
C GLU A 136 7.23 -11.50 -6.93
N PRO A 137 7.83 -12.21 -7.91
CA PRO A 137 7.37 -12.17 -9.29
C PRO A 137 5.94 -12.70 -9.45
N LEU A 138 5.24 -12.29 -10.51
CA LEU A 138 3.88 -12.78 -10.79
C LEU A 138 3.93 -14.24 -11.26
N THR A 139 3.51 -15.13 -10.37
CA THR A 139 3.41 -16.57 -10.59
C THR A 139 2.01 -17.02 -10.23
N LYS A 140 1.67 -18.27 -10.53
CA LYS A 140 0.42 -18.86 -10.04
C LYS A 140 0.34 -18.78 -8.50
N SER A 141 1.46 -19.02 -7.81
CA SER A 141 1.52 -19.00 -6.35
C SER A 141 1.33 -17.61 -5.76
N SER A 142 1.96 -16.57 -6.32
CA SER A 142 1.76 -15.20 -5.84
C SER A 142 0.36 -14.66 -6.18
N LEU A 143 -0.20 -15.03 -7.34
CA LEU A 143 -1.61 -14.75 -7.62
C LEU A 143 -2.57 -15.45 -6.64
N ALA A 144 -2.29 -16.69 -6.22
CA ALA A 144 -3.12 -17.35 -5.21
C ALA A 144 -3.15 -16.52 -3.92
N LYS A 145 -2.01 -15.94 -3.52
CA LYS A 145 -1.95 -15.02 -2.37
C LYS A 145 -2.78 -13.76 -2.60
N TYR A 146 -2.73 -13.15 -3.79
CA TYR A 146 -3.56 -11.96 -4.08
C TYR A 146 -5.05 -12.28 -4.13
N VAL A 147 -5.44 -13.44 -4.69
CA VAL A 147 -6.84 -13.89 -4.62
C VAL A 147 -7.28 -14.08 -3.17
N ALA A 148 -6.44 -14.70 -2.34
CA ALA A 148 -6.73 -14.92 -0.92
C ALA A 148 -6.76 -13.61 -0.11
N ALA A 149 -5.87 -12.66 -0.43
CA ALA A 149 -5.77 -11.36 0.21
C ALA A 149 -6.88 -10.39 -0.19
N GLU A 150 -7.59 -10.60 -1.29
CA GLU A 150 -8.76 -9.78 -1.68
C GLU A 150 -10.09 -10.51 -1.42
N MET A 151 -10.02 -11.73 -0.89
CA MET A 151 -11.14 -12.65 -0.84
C MET A 151 -12.25 -12.15 0.10
N PRO A 152 -13.49 -11.98 -0.40
CA PRO A 152 -14.60 -11.65 0.47
C PRO A 152 -14.91 -12.81 1.42
N ILE A 153 -15.80 -12.59 2.37
CA ILE A 153 -16.26 -13.71 3.18
C ILE A 153 -17.23 -14.57 2.37
N ILE A 154 -16.87 -15.84 2.17
CA ILE A 154 -17.59 -16.80 1.33
C ILE A 154 -18.12 -17.93 2.22
N ASP A 155 -19.45 -18.04 2.30
CA ASP A 155 -20.12 -19.12 3.03
C ASP A 155 -20.10 -20.47 2.28
N ASP A 156 -20.48 -21.54 2.99
CA ASP A 156 -20.50 -22.92 2.46
C ASP A 156 -21.54 -23.14 1.34
N THR A 157 -22.48 -22.21 1.14
CA THR A 157 -23.52 -22.30 0.11
C THR A 157 -23.10 -21.61 -1.19
N ASN A 158 -22.08 -20.76 -1.16
CA ASN A 158 -21.59 -20.04 -2.33
C ASN A 158 -20.93 -21.00 -3.33
N PRO A 159 -21.27 -20.94 -4.63
CA PRO A 159 -20.73 -21.83 -5.65
C PRO A 159 -19.20 -21.74 -5.83
N LEU A 160 -18.58 -20.62 -5.42
CA LEU A 160 -17.13 -20.42 -5.48
C LEU A 160 -16.38 -21.08 -4.32
N LYS A 161 -17.07 -21.48 -3.23
CA LYS A 161 -16.43 -21.92 -1.98
C LYS A 161 -15.34 -22.97 -2.18
N ALA A 162 -15.64 -24.04 -2.90
CA ALA A 162 -14.69 -25.14 -3.11
C ALA A 162 -13.44 -24.72 -3.92
N GLU A 163 -13.61 -23.84 -4.92
CA GLU A 163 -12.48 -23.31 -5.69
C GLU A 163 -11.63 -22.39 -4.83
N VAL A 164 -12.29 -21.52 -4.07
CA VAL A 164 -11.66 -20.52 -3.23
C VAL A 164 -10.92 -21.14 -2.05
N ASP A 165 -11.48 -22.15 -1.39
CA ASP A 165 -10.80 -22.92 -0.34
C ASP A 165 -9.51 -23.57 -0.87
N LYS A 166 -9.57 -24.10 -2.08
CA LYS A 166 -8.39 -24.67 -2.75
C LYS A 166 -7.34 -23.60 -3.01
N ILE A 167 -7.74 -22.43 -3.52
CA ILE A 167 -6.82 -21.31 -3.76
C ILE A 167 -6.21 -20.79 -2.45
N ALA A 168 -7.01 -20.68 -1.39
CA ALA A 168 -6.55 -20.28 -0.07
C ALA A 168 -5.51 -21.27 0.51
N GLU A 169 -5.71 -22.58 0.30
CA GLU A 169 -4.70 -23.58 0.69
C GLU A 169 -3.43 -23.47 -0.18
N GLU A 170 -3.55 -23.25 -1.49
CA GLU A 170 -2.40 -22.98 -2.36
C GLU A 170 -1.63 -21.72 -1.91
N ALA A 171 -2.33 -20.66 -1.52
CA ALA A 171 -1.77 -19.42 -0.97
C ALA A 171 -1.05 -19.67 0.35
N LYS A 172 -1.67 -20.42 1.27
CA LYS A 172 -1.09 -20.77 2.57
C LYS A 172 0.19 -21.59 2.42
N VAL A 173 0.20 -22.57 1.52
CA VAL A 173 1.43 -23.33 1.19
C VAL A 173 2.51 -22.41 0.63
N ALA A 174 2.14 -21.49 -0.27
CA ALA A 174 3.06 -20.51 -0.85
C ALA A 174 3.56 -19.46 0.16
N ALA A 175 2.82 -19.23 1.24
CA ALA A 175 3.19 -18.39 2.38
C ALA A 175 3.86 -19.19 3.52
N MET A 176 4.36 -20.40 3.24
CA MET A 176 5.05 -21.26 4.22
C MET A 176 4.22 -21.58 5.47
N GLY A 177 2.90 -21.68 5.30
CA GLY A 177 1.98 -22.01 6.39
C GLY A 177 1.49 -20.82 7.20
N GLN A 178 1.96 -19.60 6.91
CA GLN A 178 1.38 -18.38 7.51
C GLN A 178 -0.08 -18.26 7.08
N ALA A 179 -0.95 -18.00 8.05
CA ALA A 179 -2.34 -17.74 7.76
C ALA A 179 -2.43 -16.41 7.01
N VAL A 180 -3.05 -16.42 5.83
CA VAL A 180 -3.48 -15.18 5.17
C VAL A 180 -4.63 -14.64 6.02
N HIS A 181 -4.31 -13.78 6.98
CA HIS A 181 -5.31 -13.11 7.79
C HIS A 181 -6.07 -12.13 6.91
N ARG A 182 -7.37 -11.97 7.16
CA ARG A 182 -8.23 -11.10 6.35
C ARG A 182 -8.18 -9.68 6.90
N VAL A 183 -7.72 -8.73 6.09
CA VAL A 183 -7.74 -7.28 6.32
C VAL A 183 -9.15 -6.77 6.63
N GLY A 184 -10.20 -7.43 6.12
CA GLY A 184 -11.59 -7.08 6.35
C GLY A 184 -11.98 -6.97 7.83
N LEU A 185 -11.34 -7.72 8.74
CA LEU A 185 -11.58 -7.60 10.18
C LEU A 185 -11.00 -6.31 10.79
N ILE A 186 -9.91 -5.78 10.22
CA ILE A 186 -9.36 -4.49 10.62
C ILE A 186 -10.39 -3.41 10.31
N TYR A 187 -10.92 -3.41 9.08
CA TYR A 187 -11.99 -2.49 8.70
C TYR A 187 -13.29 -2.71 9.48
N ALA A 188 -13.65 -3.94 9.84
CA ALA A 188 -14.79 -4.23 10.73
C ALA A 188 -14.64 -3.52 12.08
N LYS A 189 -13.46 -3.63 12.70
CA LYS A 189 -13.18 -3.01 13.98
C LYS A 189 -13.09 -1.49 13.88
N ILE A 190 -12.49 -0.96 12.81
CA ILE A 190 -12.50 0.49 12.53
C ILE A 190 -13.95 0.95 12.40
N TYR A 191 -14.78 0.27 11.61
CA TYR A 191 -16.21 0.59 11.46
C TYR A 191 -16.92 0.66 12.82
N TRP A 192 -16.74 -0.36 13.67
CA TRP A 192 -17.26 -0.37 15.03
C TRP A 192 -16.85 0.86 15.84
N LEU A 193 -15.55 1.20 15.86
CA LEU A 193 -15.05 2.36 16.60
C LEU A 193 -15.67 3.69 16.10
N PHE A 194 -15.98 3.77 14.80
CA PHE A 194 -16.60 4.93 14.18
C PHE A 194 -18.12 4.98 14.31
N GLN A 195 -18.81 3.95 14.79
CA GLN A 195 -20.23 4.06 15.13
C GLN A 195 -20.45 5.05 16.28
N GLU A 196 -21.62 5.68 16.35
CA GLU A 196 -22.01 6.58 17.43
C GLU A 196 -22.25 5.81 18.75
N SER A 197 -22.71 4.57 18.65
CA SER A 197 -23.03 3.72 19.80
C SER A 197 -23.04 2.24 19.45
N ASP A 198 -23.35 1.41 20.44
CA ASP A 198 -23.59 -0.03 20.28
C ASP A 198 -24.78 -0.36 19.37
N THR A 199 -25.59 0.65 19.01
CA THR A 199 -26.71 0.50 18.08
C THR A 199 -26.16 0.36 16.65
N PRO A 200 -26.47 -0.74 15.94
CA PRO A 200 -26.06 -0.91 14.55
C PRO A 200 -26.48 0.24 13.65
N GLU A 201 -25.57 0.74 12.81
CA GLU A 201 -25.84 1.80 11.84
C GLU A 201 -25.10 1.61 10.52
N GLY A 202 -25.53 2.36 9.49
CA GLY A 202 -24.92 2.32 8.18
C GLY A 202 -25.02 0.96 7.48
N ALA A 203 -23.95 0.57 6.79
CA ALA A 203 -23.89 -0.60 5.94
C ALA A 203 -23.51 -1.88 6.69
N TRP A 204 -22.73 -1.76 7.77
CA TRP A 204 -22.28 -2.91 8.56
C TRP A 204 -23.06 -2.84 9.86
N LEU A 205 -24.07 -3.69 10.01
CA LEU A 205 -24.96 -3.67 11.16
C LEU A 205 -24.32 -4.30 12.42
N LEU A 206 -23.10 -3.87 12.76
CA LEU A 206 -22.31 -4.40 13.87
C LEU A 206 -22.96 -4.04 15.22
N ASN A 207 -23.00 -5.02 16.12
CA ASN A 207 -23.45 -4.88 17.50
C ASN A 207 -22.28 -5.16 18.47
N HIS A 208 -22.50 -4.99 19.77
CA HIS A 208 -21.45 -5.20 20.79
C HIS A 208 -21.03 -6.67 20.97
N ASP A 209 -21.67 -7.64 20.30
CA ASP A 209 -21.31 -9.03 20.53
C ASP A 209 -19.85 -9.21 20.04
N GLY A 210 -18.94 -9.61 20.92
CA GLY A 210 -17.51 -9.69 20.62
C GLY A 210 -16.75 -8.34 20.62
N PHE A 211 -17.35 -7.23 20.21
CA PHE A 211 -16.72 -5.91 20.27
C PHE A 211 -16.88 -5.25 21.66
N PRO A 212 -15.94 -4.41 22.14
CA PRO A 212 -16.08 -3.76 23.44
C PRO A 212 -17.25 -2.76 23.44
N SER A 213 -18.28 -3.01 24.27
CA SER A 213 -19.46 -2.15 24.44
C SER A 213 -19.08 -0.74 24.91
N GLY A 214 -19.74 0.28 24.33
CA GLY A 214 -19.54 1.69 24.64
C GLY A 214 -18.16 2.22 24.23
N PHE A 215 -17.41 1.46 23.42
CA PHE A 215 -16.04 1.79 23.03
C PHE A 215 -15.99 2.39 21.63
N HIS A 216 -16.47 3.64 21.52
CA HIS A 216 -16.59 4.36 20.27
C HIS A 216 -15.92 5.74 20.34
N LEU A 217 -15.54 6.27 19.17
CA LEU A 217 -15.06 7.64 19.05
C LEU A 217 -16.16 8.63 19.41
N SER A 218 -15.80 9.67 20.16
CA SER A 218 -16.67 10.78 20.50
C SER A 218 -16.62 11.89 19.44
N SER A 219 -17.56 12.84 19.49
CA SER A 219 -17.50 14.01 18.62
C SER A 219 -16.28 14.92 18.89
N GLU A 220 -15.67 14.82 20.07
CA GLU A 220 -14.49 15.62 20.45
C GLU A 220 -13.21 15.13 19.75
N ASP A 221 -13.21 13.87 19.34
CA ASP A 221 -12.10 13.23 18.61
C ASP A 221 -12.05 13.71 17.14
N PHE A 222 -13.14 14.28 16.62
CA PHE A 222 -13.26 14.66 15.22
C PHE A 222 -12.78 16.09 14.93
N GLU A 223 -12.06 16.26 13.83
CA GLU A 223 -11.73 17.55 13.27
C GLU A 223 -12.96 18.19 12.59
N SER A 224 -12.98 19.51 12.58
CA SER A 224 -14.04 20.28 11.95
C SER A 224 -14.02 20.15 10.42
N ALA A 225 -15.21 20.05 9.82
CA ALA A 225 -15.38 20.03 8.36
C ALA A 225 -14.68 21.22 7.67
N THR A 226 -14.65 22.38 8.32
CA THR A 226 -13.97 23.58 7.80
C THR A 226 -12.48 23.33 7.58
N VAL A 227 -11.78 22.77 8.58
CA VAL A 227 -10.35 22.44 8.46
C VAL A 227 -10.15 21.34 7.42
N LEU A 228 -10.95 20.28 7.47
CA LEU A 228 -10.78 19.11 6.59
C LEU A 228 -11.00 19.44 5.12
N SER A 229 -11.96 20.30 4.81
CA SER A 229 -12.25 20.74 3.45
C SER A 229 -11.05 21.40 2.75
N SER A 230 -10.09 21.92 3.51
CA SER A 230 -8.89 22.56 2.96
C SER A 230 -7.67 21.64 2.86
N ILE A 231 -7.67 20.44 3.47
CA ILE A 231 -6.47 19.58 3.52
C ILE A 231 -6.68 18.18 2.93
N GLN A 232 -7.91 17.64 2.98
CA GLN A 232 -8.18 16.28 2.53
C GLN A 232 -7.99 16.10 1.02
N ALA A 233 -7.56 14.90 0.63
CA ALA A 233 -7.52 14.48 -0.77
C ALA A 233 -8.93 14.24 -1.30
N ASP A 234 -9.13 14.44 -2.61
CA ASP A 234 -10.35 14.06 -3.31
C ASP A 234 -10.04 13.54 -4.73
N GLU A 235 -11.00 12.79 -5.31
CA GLU A 235 -10.87 12.15 -6.61
C GLU A 235 -10.56 13.13 -7.76
N LEU A 236 -11.16 14.34 -7.73
CA LEU A 236 -10.98 15.35 -8.77
C LEU A 236 -9.57 15.94 -8.77
N GLU A 237 -9.05 16.26 -7.59
CA GLU A 237 -7.70 16.79 -7.41
C GLU A 237 -6.63 15.79 -7.89
N TRP A 238 -6.83 14.52 -7.58
CA TRP A 238 -5.91 13.43 -7.93
C TRP A 238 -6.15 12.86 -9.33
N ARG A 239 -6.87 13.59 -10.20
CA ARG A 239 -7.01 13.30 -11.64
C ARG A 239 -7.41 11.87 -11.96
N ALA A 240 -8.24 11.25 -11.12
CA ALA A 240 -8.85 9.97 -11.44
C ALA A 240 -9.74 10.16 -12.68
N SER A 241 -9.16 9.88 -13.83
CA SER A 241 -9.81 10.02 -15.14
C SER A 241 -9.76 8.71 -15.91
N SER A 242 -9.67 7.59 -15.17
CA SER A 242 -9.99 6.26 -15.67
C SER A 242 -11.50 6.03 -15.56
N ALA A 243 -12.08 5.31 -16.51
CA ALA A 243 -13.51 4.97 -16.57
C ALA A 243 -14.03 4.08 -15.41
N GLU A 244 -13.19 3.79 -14.41
CA GLU A 244 -13.51 3.10 -13.16
C GLU A 244 -13.10 4.05 -12.03
N SER A 245 -14.01 4.31 -11.07
CA SER A 245 -13.85 5.30 -9.99
C SER A 245 -12.65 4.97 -9.10
N LEU A 246 -11.83 5.98 -8.84
CA LEU A 246 -10.75 5.90 -7.85
C LEU A 246 -11.31 6.47 -6.54
N HIS A 247 -11.50 5.61 -5.54
CA HIS A 247 -12.08 6.05 -4.28
C HIS A 247 -11.05 6.80 -3.45
N ILE A 248 -11.11 8.13 -3.55
CA ILE A 248 -10.42 9.07 -2.69
C ILE A 248 -11.51 9.88 -2.01
N ASP A 249 -12.04 9.33 -0.92
CA ASP A 249 -13.25 9.83 -0.29
C ASP A 249 -12.90 10.87 0.78
N PRO A 250 -13.34 12.13 0.64
CA PRO A 250 -13.29 13.10 1.73
C PRO A 250 -14.20 12.65 2.88
N VAL A 251 -13.75 12.88 4.11
CA VAL A 251 -14.46 12.49 5.33
C VAL A 251 -14.55 13.69 6.26
N THR A 252 -15.72 14.32 6.31
CA THR A 252 -15.99 15.50 7.15
C THR A 252 -17.06 15.25 8.22
N SER A 253 -17.62 14.04 8.25
CA SER A 253 -18.62 13.59 9.21
C SER A 253 -18.47 12.11 9.52
N ARG A 254 -19.07 11.67 10.64
CA ARG A 254 -19.12 10.25 11.03
C ARG A 254 -19.77 9.39 9.93
N GLN A 255 -20.86 9.85 9.34
CA GLN A 255 -21.56 9.11 8.29
C GLN A 255 -20.71 8.94 7.03
N GLU A 256 -19.96 9.97 6.65
CA GLU A 256 -18.99 9.88 5.55
C GLU A 256 -17.85 8.93 5.90
N ALA A 257 -17.37 8.92 7.15
CA ALA A 257 -16.33 7.99 7.61
C ALA A 257 -16.79 6.54 7.48
N LEU A 258 -17.99 6.21 7.98
CA LEU A 258 -18.58 4.88 7.84
C LEU A 258 -18.76 4.48 6.38
N THR A 259 -19.13 5.43 5.51
CA THR A 259 -19.29 5.18 4.07
C THR A 259 -17.95 4.92 3.38
N ALA A 260 -16.91 5.69 3.71
CA ALA A 260 -15.56 5.50 3.18
C ALA A 260 -14.96 4.16 3.62
N ILE A 261 -15.07 3.81 4.90
CA ILE A 261 -14.60 2.53 5.46
C ILE A 261 -15.27 1.35 4.73
N ASP A 262 -16.60 1.40 4.58
CA ASP A 262 -17.37 0.39 3.87
C ASP A 262 -16.98 0.30 2.38
N THR A 263 -16.73 1.44 1.73
CA THR A 263 -16.34 1.49 0.32
C THR A 263 -14.98 0.83 0.08
N ILE A 264 -13.95 1.22 0.85
CA ILE A 264 -12.61 0.60 0.78
C ILE A 264 -12.72 -0.90 1.02
N ALA A 265 -13.38 -1.29 2.11
CA ALA A 265 -13.51 -2.68 2.48
C ALA A 265 -14.21 -3.50 1.38
N ARG A 266 -15.22 -2.97 0.69
CA ARG A 266 -15.91 -3.69 -0.39
C ARG A 266 -15.13 -3.79 -1.70
N GLN A 267 -14.26 -2.82 -2.01
CA GLN A 267 -13.43 -2.90 -3.22
C GLN A 267 -12.34 -3.96 -3.10
N GLY A 268 -11.75 -4.07 -1.90
CA GLY A 268 -10.86 -5.16 -1.53
C GLY A 268 -11.62 -6.39 -1.03
N GLU A 269 -11.42 -6.75 0.25
CA GLU A 269 -11.90 -7.98 0.90
C GLU A 269 -13.38 -8.00 1.39
N GLY A 270 -14.31 -7.33 0.73
CA GLY A 270 -15.64 -7.03 1.27
C GLY A 270 -16.39 -8.17 1.95
N LEU A 271 -17.35 -7.87 2.84
CA LEU A 271 -18.19 -8.91 3.46
C LEU A 271 -18.98 -9.75 2.45
N THR A 272 -19.19 -9.22 1.25
CA THR A 272 -19.93 -9.85 0.16
C THR A 272 -19.14 -9.77 -1.14
N ASP A 273 -19.27 -10.80 -1.95
CA ASP A 273 -18.72 -10.80 -3.31
C ASP A 273 -19.46 -9.78 -4.18
N GLN A 274 -18.72 -8.84 -4.75
CA GLN A 274 -19.24 -7.81 -5.66
C GLN A 274 -18.70 -7.98 -7.07
N ASN A 275 -19.56 -7.72 -8.06
CA ASN A 275 -19.13 -7.66 -9.45
C ASN A 275 -18.04 -6.60 -9.62
N ASN A 276 -16.94 -6.98 -10.27
CA ASN A 276 -15.78 -6.11 -10.54
C ASN A 276 -14.91 -5.72 -9.32
N SER A 277 -15.02 -6.45 -8.19
CA SER A 277 -14.08 -6.35 -7.06
C SER A 277 -12.66 -6.77 -7.44
N HIS A 278 -11.68 -6.44 -6.59
CA HIS A 278 -10.29 -6.90 -6.75
C HIS A 278 -10.21 -8.42 -6.74
N PHE A 279 -10.95 -9.08 -5.85
CA PHE A 279 -11.11 -10.54 -5.83
C PHE A 279 -11.51 -11.11 -7.18
N GLN A 280 -12.58 -10.61 -7.80
CA GLN A 280 -13.06 -11.12 -9.08
C GLN A 280 -12.05 -10.91 -10.21
N LYS A 281 -11.37 -9.75 -10.20
CA LYS A 281 -10.31 -9.43 -11.15
C LYS A 281 -9.11 -10.38 -11.00
N PHE A 282 -8.60 -10.58 -9.79
CA PHE A 282 -7.50 -11.51 -9.53
C PHE A 282 -7.88 -12.97 -9.78
N LEU A 283 -9.09 -13.40 -9.39
CA LEU A 283 -9.59 -14.75 -9.64
C LEU A 283 -9.69 -15.04 -11.14
N THR A 284 -10.13 -14.05 -11.93
CA THR A 284 -10.14 -14.13 -13.39
C THR A 284 -8.73 -14.32 -13.95
N ILE A 285 -7.77 -13.51 -13.50
CA ILE A 285 -6.36 -13.63 -13.93
C ILE A 285 -5.76 -14.98 -13.50
N TYR A 286 -6.06 -15.43 -12.28
CA TYR A 286 -5.60 -16.71 -11.75
C TYR A 286 -6.10 -17.89 -12.60
N ARG A 287 -7.40 -17.91 -12.95
CA ARG A 287 -7.98 -18.91 -13.85
C ARG A 287 -7.36 -18.87 -15.24
N GLN A 288 -7.03 -17.69 -15.76
CA GLN A 288 -6.33 -17.55 -17.04
C GLN A 288 -4.91 -18.12 -16.97
N LEU A 289 -4.16 -17.85 -15.90
CA LEU A 289 -2.81 -18.37 -15.71
C LEU A 289 -2.78 -19.88 -15.49
N ALA A 290 -3.75 -20.43 -14.75
CA ALA A 290 -3.86 -21.88 -14.52
C ALA A 290 -3.98 -22.69 -15.84
N ASN A 291 -4.45 -22.05 -16.91
CA ASN A 291 -4.62 -22.66 -18.22
C ASN A 291 -3.48 -22.36 -19.21
N SER A 292 -2.46 -21.61 -18.81
CA SER A 292 -1.31 -21.26 -19.66
C SER A 292 -0.12 -22.19 -19.43
N SER A 293 0.57 -22.54 -20.51
CA SER A 293 1.76 -23.40 -20.51
C SER A 293 3.09 -22.62 -20.55
N SER A 294 3.07 -21.28 -20.64
CA SER A 294 4.29 -20.45 -20.70
C SER A 294 4.42 -19.57 -19.47
N PRO A 295 5.64 -19.40 -18.90
CA PRO A 295 5.87 -18.44 -17.83
C PRO A 295 5.65 -17.02 -18.37
N PHE A 296 4.83 -16.23 -17.67
CA PHE A 296 4.61 -14.81 -17.97
C PHE A 296 5.59 -13.89 -17.25
N SER A 297 6.35 -14.43 -16.29
CA SER A 297 7.28 -13.66 -15.47
C SER A 297 8.69 -13.74 -16.00
N LEU A 298 9.39 -12.61 -15.93
CA LEU A 298 10.83 -12.50 -15.99
C LEU A 298 11.45 -13.16 -14.75
N GLU A 299 12.69 -13.63 -14.90
CA GLU A 299 13.51 -14.20 -13.83
C GLU A 299 14.09 -13.11 -12.91
N VAL A 300 13.21 -12.40 -12.20
CA VAL A 300 13.54 -11.39 -11.18
C VAL A 300 13.41 -11.98 -9.77
N PRO A 301 14.14 -11.49 -8.75
CA PRO A 301 14.21 -12.12 -7.43
C PRO A 301 12.98 -11.83 -6.57
N THR A 302 12.64 -12.74 -5.67
CA THR A 302 11.96 -12.38 -4.42
C THR A 302 12.89 -11.53 -3.54
N TYR A 303 12.35 -10.52 -2.84
CA TYR A 303 13.09 -9.57 -1.97
C TYR A 303 14.29 -8.86 -2.63
N PRO A 304 14.12 -8.20 -3.78
CA PRO A 304 15.17 -7.35 -4.33
C PRO A 304 15.62 -6.31 -3.29
N ASN A 305 16.92 -6.23 -3.03
CA ASN A 305 17.46 -5.30 -2.02
C ASN A 305 18.85 -4.77 -2.39
N THR A 306 19.22 -3.63 -1.81
CA THR A 306 20.49 -2.94 -2.06
C THR A 306 21.53 -3.14 -0.96
N LEU A 307 21.30 -4.10 -0.05
CA LEU A 307 22.17 -4.42 1.08
C LEU A 307 23.62 -4.63 0.65
N GLU A 308 24.54 -4.03 1.39
CA GLU A 308 25.96 -4.07 1.04
C GLU A 308 26.61 -5.39 1.45
N GLN A 309 26.34 -5.80 2.68
CA GLN A 309 26.92 -6.99 3.28
C GLN A 309 26.13 -8.26 2.90
N PRO A 310 26.80 -9.42 2.79
CA PRO A 310 26.13 -10.70 2.68
C PRO A 310 25.12 -10.92 3.82
N GLN A 311 23.99 -11.54 3.51
CA GLN A 311 22.95 -11.84 4.49
C GLN A 311 22.96 -13.31 4.89
N THR A 312 22.65 -13.59 6.15
CA THR A 312 22.48 -14.96 6.65
C THR A 312 21.11 -15.52 6.27
N ASN A 313 20.10 -14.65 6.16
CA ASN A 313 18.79 -15.03 5.64
C ASN A 313 18.90 -15.38 4.13
N PRO A 314 18.58 -16.62 3.72
CA PRO A 314 18.76 -17.07 2.34
C PRO A 314 17.94 -16.29 1.31
N ASP A 315 16.72 -15.87 1.66
CA ASP A 315 15.84 -15.15 0.74
C ASP A 315 16.32 -13.72 0.50
N LEU A 316 16.75 -13.02 1.57
CA LEU A 316 17.40 -11.72 1.44
C LEU A 316 18.71 -11.81 0.64
N GLU A 317 19.54 -12.82 0.89
CA GLU A 317 20.78 -12.99 0.12
C GLU A 317 20.50 -13.30 -1.35
N LYS A 318 19.48 -14.13 -1.65
CA LYS A 318 19.08 -14.44 -3.02
C LYS A 318 18.65 -13.19 -3.78
N GLY A 319 17.88 -12.33 -3.13
CA GLY A 319 17.40 -11.06 -3.68
C GLY A 319 18.43 -9.92 -3.72
N ARG A 320 19.52 -10.02 -2.96
CA ARG A 320 20.55 -8.98 -2.88
C ARG A 320 21.19 -8.69 -4.23
N ILE A 321 21.10 -7.44 -4.69
CA ILE A 321 21.69 -7.01 -5.96
C ILE A 321 23.17 -6.74 -5.73
N THR A 322 24.07 -7.57 -6.27
CA THR A 322 25.54 -7.43 -6.08
C THR A 322 26.27 -6.85 -7.28
N ASN A 323 25.66 -6.85 -8.46
CA ASN A 323 26.21 -6.13 -9.60
C ASN A 323 26.28 -4.61 -9.32
N PRO A 324 27.41 -3.92 -9.54
CA PRO A 324 27.60 -2.55 -9.05
C PRO A 324 26.72 -1.54 -9.79
N THR A 325 26.65 -1.62 -11.12
CA THR A 325 25.79 -0.76 -11.95
C THR A 325 24.31 -0.97 -11.61
N SER A 326 23.88 -2.22 -11.46
CA SER A 326 22.49 -2.56 -11.13
C SER A 326 22.09 -2.09 -9.74
N ARG A 327 23.02 -2.19 -8.76
CA ARG A 327 22.81 -1.67 -7.41
C ARG A 327 22.69 -0.15 -7.40
N LEU A 328 23.45 0.57 -8.24
CA LEU A 328 23.30 2.03 -8.38
C LEU A 328 21.92 2.41 -8.94
N TRP A 329 21.42 1.68 -9.94
CA TRP A 329 20.05 1.87 -10.44
C TRP A 329 18.99 1.57 -9.38
N ALA A 330 19.19 0.52 -8.58
CA ALA A 330 18.29 0.14 -7.49
C ALA A 330 18.29 1.17 -6.34
N LYS A 331 19.45 1.74 -6.00
CA LYS A 331 19.54 2.87 -5.05
C LYS A 331 18.87 4.13 -5.61
N LEU A 332 19.01 4.40 -6.91
CA LEU A 332 18.30 5.50 -7.57
C LEU A 332 16.79 5.28 -7.53
N PHE A 333 16.33 4.04 -7.78
CA PHE A 333 14.92 3.66 -7.65
C PHE A 333 14.37 4.01 -6.26
N ASN A 334 15.03 3.58 -5.18
CA ASN A 334 14.59 3.88 -3.80
C ASN A 334 14.52 5.38 -3.54
N SER A 335 15.54 6.14 -3.98
CA SER A 335 15.54 7.61 -3.86
C SER A 335 14.34 8.25 -4.59
N ARG A 336 14.01 7.79 -5.81
CA ARG A 336 12.84 8.28 -6.56
C ARG A 336 11.52 7.92 -5.89
N TYR A 337 11.40 6.70 -5.41
CA TYR A 337 10.22 6.25 -4.69
C TYR A 337 10.02 7.02 -3.37
N HIS A 338 11.09 7.37 -2.66
CA HIS A 338 11.00 8.22 -1.47
C HIS A 338 10.58 9.66 -1.81
N ILE A 339 11.09 10.24 -2.91
CA ILE A 339 10.63 11.55 -3.42
C ILE A 339 9.14 11.51 -3.75
N LEU A 340 8.66 10.42 -4.35
CA LEU A 340 7.23 10.20 -4.65
C LEU A 340 6.40 10.23 -3.35
N LEU A 341 6.73 9.41 -2.36
CA LEU A 341 5.98 9.35 -1.10
C LEU A 341 6.00 10.69 -0.36
N LEU A 342 7.16 11.36 -0.34
CA LEU A 342 7.30 12.67 0.28
C LEU A 342 6.47 13.74 -0.44
N ALA A 343 6.37 13.69 -1.78
CA ALA A 343 5.53 14.62 -2.54
C ALA A 343 4.03 14.42 -2.25
N ILE A 344 3.59 13.17 -2.07
CA ILE A 344 2.22 12.84 -1.66
C ILE A 344 1.97 13.37 -0.24
N ALA A 345 2.81 13.02 0.74
CA ALA A 345 2.63 13.46 2.12
C ALA A 345 2.67 15.00 2.25
N GLN A 346 3.58 15.66 1.52
CA GLN A 346 3.66 17.12 1.48
C GLN A 346 2.42 17.74 0.87
N SER A 347 1.89 17.21 -0.24
CA SER A 347 0.69 17.80 -0.86
C SER A 347 -0.49 17.80 0.11
N LEU A 348 -0.69 16.69 0.84
CA LEU A 348 -1.74 16.55 1.84
C LEU A 348 -1.57 17.46 3.06
N SER A 349 -0.34 17.92 3.35
CA SER A 349 -0.07 18.89 4.43
C SER A 349 -0.34 20.35 4.04
N LEU A 350 -0.66 20.63 2.78
CA LEU A 350 -0.87 21.97 2.26
C LEU A 350 -2.36 22.29 2.10
N ASP A 351 -2.72 23.52 2.48
CA ASP A 351 -4.06 24.09 2.30
C ASP A 351 -4.39 24.26 0.79
N LYS A 352 -5.50 23.65 0.36
CA LYS A 352 -6.01 23.71 -1.03
C LYS A 352 -7.03 24.83 -1.26
N SER A 353 -7.40 25.58 -0.23
CA SER A 353 -8.42 26.64 -0.28
C SER A 353 -7.86 28.02 -0.62
N THR A 354 -6.55 28.23 -0.43
CA THR A 354 -5.90 29.53 -0.60
C THR A 354 -4.71 29.49 -1.56
N GLU A 355 -4.51 30.58 -2.30
CA GLU A 355 -3.31 30.79 -3.11
C GLU A 355 -2.24 31.57 -2.33
N PRO A 356 -0.93 31.30 -2.52
CA PRO A 356 -0.34 30.41 -3.54
C PRO A 356 -0.23 28.93 -3.13
N THR A 357 -0.74 28.55 -1.96
CA THR A 357 -0.57 27.21 -1.40
C THR A 357 -1.22 26.12 -2.26
N ASN A 358 -2.42 26.36 -2.77
CA ASN A 358 -3.13 25.42 -3.64
C ASN A 358 -2.36 25.15 -4.95
N ASN A 359 -1.76 26.18 -5.56
CA ASN A 359 -0.90 25.96 -6.73
C ASN A 359 0.32 25.07 -6.41
N LEU A 360 0.96 25.28 -5.25
CA LEU A 360 2.07 24.43 -4.81
C LEU A 360 1.62 22.99 -4.53
N ARG A 361 0.42 22.81 -3.95
CA ARG A 361 -0.19 21.48 -3.76
C ARG A 361 -0.40 20.76 -5.09
N LYS A 362 -0.99 21.43 -6.09
CA LYS A 362 -1.16 20.88 -7.45
C LYS A 362 0.17 20.54 -8.11
N GLU A 363 1.21 21.35 -7.89
CA GLU A 363 2.56 21.09 -8.37
C GLU A 363 3.13 19.80 -7.75
N LEU A 364 3.02 19.62 -6.43
CA LEU A 364 3.47 18.40 -5.73
C LEU A 364 2.71 17.14 -6.15
N ILE A 365 1.39 17.24 -6.35
CA ILE A 365 0.59 16.12 -6.91
C ILE A 365 1.08 15.80 -8.33
N GLY A 366 1.35 16.83 -9.14
CA GLY A 366 1.99 16.67 -10.45
C GLY A 366 3.33 15.94 -10.36
N TRP A 367 4.17 16.26 -9.37
CA TRP A 367 5.43 15.57 -9.14
C TRP A 367 5.23 14.10 -8.79
N ALA A 368 4.25 13.77 -7.94
CA ALA A 368 3.91 12.39 -7.61
C ALA A 368 3.53 11.59 -8.87
N PHE A 369 2.67 12.13 -9.74
CA PHE A 369 2.33 11.48 -11.01
C PHE A 369 3.52 11.34 -11.96
N GLU A 370 4.37 12.37 -12.05
CA GLU A 370 5.60 12.30 -12.86
C GLU A 370 6.54 11.21 -12.34
N GLU A 371 6.73 11.08 -11.03
CA GLU A 371 7.57 10.02 -10.46
C GLU A 371 6.98 8.64 -10.77
N MET A 372 5.70 8.44 -10.44
CA MET A 372 5.03 7.15 -10.60
C MET A 372 5.04 6.67 -12.05
N ASN A 373 4.64 7.54 -12.99
CA ASN A 373 4.45 7.16 -14.39
C ASN A 373 5.73 7.14 -15.22
N ASN A 374 6.71 8.00 -14.90
CA ASN A 374 7.86 8.22 -15.76
C ASN A 374 9.18 7.79 -15.15
N THR A 375 9.42 7.98 -13.84
CA THR A 375 10.73 7.68 -13.23
C THR A 375 10.74 6.28 -12.61
N VAL A 376 9.91 6.04 -11.60
CA VAL A 376 9.84 4.80 -10.81
C VAL A 376 9.56 3.62 -11.75
N LYS A 377 8.51 3.73 -12.56
CA LYS A 377 8.16 2.72 -13.58
C LYS A 377 9.28 2.45 -14.58
N SER A 378 9.96 3.49 -15.08
CA SER A 378 11.02 3.31 -16.07
C SER A 378 12.28 2.68 -15.47
N ILE A 379 12.65 3.05 -14.25
CA ILE A 379 13.77 2.45 -13.55
C ILE A 379 13.45 0.99 -13.19
N ALA A 380 12.24 0.68 -12.72
CA ALA A 380 11.81 -0.69 -12.45
C ALA A 380 11.94 -1.58 -13.70
N LYS A 381 11.39 -1.12 -14.83
CA LYS A 381 11.53 -1.81 -16.12
C LYS A 381 12.98 -1.96 -16.56
N LYS A 382 13.84 -0.97 -16.29
CA LYS A 382 15.27 -1.04 -16.59
C LYS A 382 15.96 -2.12 -15.74
N LEU A 383 15.67 -2.18 -14.44
CA LEU A 383 16.24 -3.16 -13.50
C LEU A 383 16.00 -4.61 -13.95
N THR A 384 14.80 -4.91 -14.46
CA THR A 384 14.45 -6.25 -14.96
C THR A 384 15.26 -6.73 -16.17
N LYS A 385 16.14 -5.88 -16.72
CA LYS A 385 17.04 -6.19 -17.84
C LYS A 385 18.51 -6.14 -17.44
N LEU A 386 18.80 -5.83 -16.17
CA LEU A 386 20.15 -5.68 -15.65
C LEU A 386 20.53 -6.92 -14.82
N PRO A 387 21.80 -7.36 -14.84
CA PRO A 387 22.24 -8.54 -14.11
C PRO A 387 22.14 -8.33 -12.60
N ARG A 388 21.60 -9.31 -11.86
CA ARG A 388 21.51 -9.22 -10.38
C ARG A 388 22.86 -9.42 -9.69
N LYS A 389 23.65 -10.40 -10.14
CA LYS A 389 24.84 -10.93 -9.45
C LYS A 389 26.12 -10.75 -10.27
N ILE A 390 27.26 -10.94 -9.61
CA ILE A 390 28.59 -11.07 -10.22
C ILE A 390 29.11 -12.50 -9.96
N PRO A 391 29.69 -13.21 -10.97
CA PRO A 391 29.71 -12.82 -12.38
C PRO A 391 28.28 -12.73 -12.95
N SER A 392 28.09 -11.91 -13.98
CA SER A 392 26.79 -11.80 -14.64
C SER A 392 26.34 -13.17 -15.14
N GLN A 393 25.18 -13.62 -14.67
CA GLN A 393 24.56 -14.87 -15.13
C GLN A 393 23.52 -14.51 -16.20
N THR A 394 23.41 -15.35 -17.23
CA THR A 394 22.31 -15.26 -18.20
C THR A 394 21.00 -15.53 -17.46
N ASP A 395 19.98 -14.73 -17.77
CA ASP A 395 18.61 -14.92 -17.26
C ASP A 395 18.43 -14.78 -15.74
N VAL A 396 19.30 -14.00 -15.07
CA VAL A 396 19.12 -13.63 -13.65
C VAL A 396 19.15 -12.12 -13.50
N PHE A 397 17.97 -11.52 -13.45
CA PHE A 397 17.81 -10.06 -13.50
C PHE A 397 17.62 -9.43 -12.13
N ALA A 398 17.95 -8.14 -12.01
CA ALA A 398 17.64 -7.33 -10.85
C ALA A 398 16.14 -7.00 -10.80
N GLY A 399 15.64 -6.64 -9.61
CA GLY A 399 14.26 -6.20 -9.40
C GLY A 399 14.21 -4.84 -8.74
N ALA A 400 13.05 -4.18 -8.81
CA ALA A 400 12.78 -2.94 -8.10
C ALA A 400 12.72 -3.19 -6.57
N PRO A 401 13.64 -2.62 -5.76
CA PRO A 401 13.71 -2.94 -4.35
C PRO A 401 12.61 -2.35 -3.48
N PHE A 402 12.10 -1.15 -3.78
CA PHE A 402 11.14 -0.45 -2.91
C PHE A 402 11.58 -0.42 -1.43
N GLU A 403 12.86 -0.23 -1.14
CA GLU A 403 13.31 -0.06 0.25
C GLU A 403 12.89 1.33 0.74
N LEU A 404 12.40 1.40 1.97
CA LEU A 404 12.23 2.64 2.72
C LEU A 404 13.47 2.90 3.58
N PRO A 405 13.78 4.16 3.96
CA PRO A 405 14.87 4.47 4.89
C PRO A 405 14.60 3.89 6.30
N GLU A 406 15.30 4.31 7.38
CA GLU A 406 14.94 3.96 8.77
C GLU A 406 14.14 5.06 9.49
N GLU A 407 14.29 6.31 9.04
CA GLU A 407 13.55 7.49 9.50
C GLU A 407 12.19 7.69 8.83
N VAL A 408 11.13 7.85 9.64
CA VAL A 408 9.78 8.17 9.17
C VAL A 408 9.73 9.53 8.45
N LEU A 409 8.73 9.74 7.59
CA LEU A 409 8.58 11.01 6.88
C LEU A 409 8.42 12.18 7.86
N PRO A 410 9.10 13.32 7.64
CA PRO A 410 8.98 14.48 8.50
C PRO A 410 7.58 15.10 8.39
N VAL A 411 7.07 15.59 9.52
CA VAL A 411 5.77 16.27 9.61
C VAL A 411 5.91 17.79 9.46
N LYS A 412 7.04 18.37 9.91
CA LYS A 412 7.26 19.82 9.84
C LYS A 412 7.59 20.24 8.42
N LYS A 413 6.95 21.31 7.94
CA LYS A 413 7.13 21.87 6.59
C LYS A 413 8.59 22.12 6.23
N LEU A 414 9.38 22.73 7.14
CA LEU A 414 10.79 22.99 6.86
C LEU A 414 11.59 21.69 6.66
N ASP A 415 11.40 20.72 7.54
CA ASP A 415 12.10 19.42 7.50
C ASP A 415 11.72 18.63 6.25
N GLN A 416 10.45 18.69 5.85
CA GLN A 416 9.94 18.17 4.58
C GLN A 416 10.70 18.73 3.37
N TRP A 417 10.85 20.05 3.25
CA TRP A 417 11.59 20.65 2.14
C TRP A 417 13.10 20.38 2.19
N GLN A 418 13.68 20.32 3.38
CA GLN A 418 15.09 19.92 3.55
C GLN A 418 15.32 18.46 3.11
N LEU A 419 14.37 17.57 3.41
CA LEU A 419 14.44 16.19 2.94
C LEU A 419 14.31 16.11 1.41
N GLN A 420 13.39 16.85 0.78
CA GLN A 420 13.31 16.95 -0.70
C GLN A 420 14.65 17.37 -1.30
N LYS A 421 15.28 18.43 -0.74
CA LYS A 421 16.58 18.91 -1.20
C LYS A 421 17.66 17.82 -1.10
N THR A 422 17.69 17.11 0.02
CA THR A 422 18.64 16.01 0.27
C THR A 422 18.45 14.88 -0.73
N LEU A 423 17.22 14.42 -0.95
CA LEU A 423 16.90 13.35 -1.88
C LEU A 423 17.22 13.72 -3.34
N LEU A 424 16.98 14.98 -3.76
CA LEU A 424 17.40 15.43 -5.10
C LEU A 424 18.92 15.45 -5.25
N ALA A 425 19.66 15.86 -4.22
CA ALA A 425 21.11 15.83 -4.24
C ALA A 425 21.67 14.40 -4.33
N GLU A 426 21.13 13.47 -3.53
CA GLU A 426 21.47 12.04 -3.60
C GLU A 426 21.14 11.44 -4.97
N SER A 427 19.96 11.76 -5.52
CA SER A 427 19.56 11.35 -6.86
C SER A 427 20.54 11.84 -7.93
N ASN A 428 21.00 13.10 -7.84
CA ASN A 428 22.02 13.65 -8.75
C ASN A 428 23.38 12.94 -8.60
N GLN A 429 23.81 12.65 -7.38
CA GLN A 429 25.05 11.89 -7.14
C GLN A 429 24.99 10.48 -7.74
N LEU A 430 23.84 9.80 -7.62
CA LEU A 430 23.62 8.47 -8.21
C LEU A 430 23.61 8.54 -9.75
N ILE A 431 22.99 9.59 -10.33
CA ILE A 431 23.02 9.85 -11.77
C ILE A 431 24.46 10.02 -12.27
N ASP A 432 25.28 10.79 -11.58
CA ASP A 432 26.67 11.03 -11.98
C ASP A 432 27.52 9.76 -11.88
N LYS A 433 27.33 8.95 -10.82
CA LYS A 433 27.97 7.62 -10.70
C LYS A 433 27.53 6.68 -11.83
N LEU A 434 26.25 6.68 -12.21
CA LEU A 434 25.73 5.86 -13.29
C LEU A 434 26.27 6.29 -14.66
N LYS A 435 26.42 7.59 -14.91
CA LYS A 435 27.03 8.13 -16.15
C LYS A 435 28.50 7.71 -16.34
N GLN A 436 29.19 7.40 -15.24
CA GLN A 436 30.58 6.92 -15.27
C GLN A 436 30.69 5.42 -15.58
N GLN A 437 29.58 4.66 -15.57
CA GLN A 437 29.61 3.23 -15.84
C GLN A 437 29.79 2.97 -17.34
N SER A 438 30.75 2.12 -17.69
CA SER A 438 31.08 1.79 -19.09
C SER A 438 29.98 1.02 -19.82
N ASP A 439 29.11 0.33 -19.07
CA ASP A 439 28.00 -0.50 -19.57
C ASP A 439 26.67 0.28 -19.68
N LEU A 440 26.68 1.60 -19.49
CA LEU A 440 25.48 2.43 -19.61
C LEU A 440 25.01 2.54 -21.07
N ASP A 441 23.85 1.94 -21.36
CA ASP A 441 23.22 1.95 -22.68
C ASP A 441 22.52 3.29 -23.04
N PRO A 442 22.16 3.52 -24.32
CA PRO A 442 21.49 4.75 -24.75
C PRO A 442 20.15 5.03 -24.04
N ILE A 443 19.37 3.99 -23.76
CA ILE A 443 18.09 4.10 -23.05
C ILE A 443 18.31 4.61 -21.63
N GLY A 444 19.28 4.03 -20.92
CA GLY A 444 19.70 4.47 -19.60
C GLY A 444 20.21 5.91 -19.61
N ARG A 445 21.04 6.30 -20.59
CA ARG A 445 21.48 7.70 -20.75
C ARG A 445 20.30 8.67 -20.90
N GLY A 446 19.32 8.33 -21.73
CA GLY A 446 18.12 9.14 -21.92
C GLY A 446 17.31 9.28 -20.62
N LEU A 447 17.09 8.16 -19.92
CA LEU A 447 16.38 8.15 -18.64
C LEU A 447 17.09 9.00 -17.57
N LEU A 448 18.42 8.88 -17.44
CA LEU A 448 19.20 9.70 -16.49
C LEU A 448 19.15 11.20 -16.83
N ALA A 449 19.14 11.56 -18.11
CA ALA A 449 18.99 12.95 -18.54
C ALA A 449 17.60 13.50 -18.18
N GLN A 450 16.54 12.72 -18.38
CA GLN A 450 15.17 13.09 -17.98
C GLN A 450 15.05 13.29 -16.47
N ILE A 451 15.59 12.37 -15.67
CA ILE A 451 15.56 12.50 -14.20
C ILE A 451 16.39 13.72 -13.75
N LYS A 452 17.53 13.99 -14.37
CA LYS A 452 18.32 15.19 -14.06
C LYS A 452 17.54 16.47 -14.36
N GLN A 453 16.85 16.53 -15.50
CA GLN A 453 15.99 17.66 -15.85
C GLN A 453 14.84 17.83 -14.86
N LEU A 454 14.23 16.73 -14.39
CA LEU A 454 13.23 16.77 -13.32
C LEU A 454 13.80 17.39 -12.04
N ASN A 455 14.98 16.94 -11.60
CA ASN A 455 15.63 17.47 -10.40
C ASN A 455 15.92 18.97 -10.53
N ASP A 456 16.42 19.40 -11.69
CA ASP A 456 16.76 20.80 -11.94
C ASP A 456 15.52 21.71 -11.92
N ARG A 457 14.40 21.25 -12.51
CA ARG A 457 13.13 22.00 -12.49
C ARG A 457 12.60 22.21 -11.07
N ARG A 458 12.79 21.23 -10.17
CA ARG A 458 12.22 21.24 -8.81
C ARG A 458 13.09 21.99 -7.79
N THR A 459 14.39 22.12 -8.06
CA THR A 459 15.36 22.77 -7.17
C THR A 459 14.92 24.18 -6.78
N ALA A 460 14.51 25.00 -7.75
CA ALA A 460 14.11 26.38 -7.51
C ALA A 460 12.88 26.47 -6.57
N THR A 461 11.86 25.64 -6.80
CA THR A 461 10.67 25.56 -5.93
C THR A 461 11.07 25.18 -4.50
N ILE A 462 11.92 24.16 -4.34
CA ILE A 462 12.37 23.69 -3.02
C ILE A 462 13.16 24.77 -2.27
N GLU A 463 14.11 25.44 -2.93
CA GLU A 463 14.92 26.49 -2.29
C GLU A 463 14.07 27.68 -1.85
N ALA A 464 13.11 28.10 -2.67
CA ALA A 464 12.16 29.14 -2.32
C ALA A 464 11.32 28.76 -1.09
N GLN A 465 10.85 27.51 -1.01
CA GLN A 465 10.07 27.03 0.13
C GLN A 465 10.89 26.89 1.41
N ILE A 466 12.17 26.48 1.32
CA ILE A 466 13.08 26.46 2.48
C ILE A 466 13.28 27.88 3.02
N GLN A 467 13.54 28.86 2.15
CA GLN A 467 13.72 30.25 2.56
C GLN A 467 12.46 30.82 3.21
N ALA A 468 11.29 30.58 2.60
CA ALA A 468 10.01 31.01 3.15
C ALA A 468 9.70 30.37 4.51
N SER A 469 10.06 29.09 4.70
CA SER A 469 9.79 28.34 5.94
C SER A 469 10.84 28.58 7.05
N SER A 470 11.96 29.24 6.73
CA SER A 470 13.02 29.58 7.70
C SER A 470 12.89 31.00 8.26
N THR A 471 11.96 31.79 7.74
CA THR A 471 11.70 33.16 8.20
C THR A 471 10.67 33.08 9.35
N PRO A 472 10.96 33.65 10.53
CA PRO A 472 10.14 33.49 11.74
C PRO A 472 8.74 34.11 11.65
#